data_AF-A0A853IB18-F1
#
_entry.id   AF-A0A853IB18-F1
#
_cell.length_a   1.000
_cell.length_b   1.000
_cell.length_c   1.000
_cell.angle_alpha   90.00
_cell.angle_beta   90.00
_cell.angle_gamma   90.00
#
_symmetry.space_group_name_H-M   'P 1'
#
loop_
_entity.id
_entity.type
_entity.pdbx_description
1 polymer ?
#
loop_
_entity_poly.entity_id
_entity_poly.type
_entity_poly.pdbx_seq_one_letter_code
_entity_poly.pdbx_strand_id
1 'polypeptide(L)'
;MINPVKTHSLPTSASEPTILSRRPSNTSFSRASLHSFKQLFKSSSFSDHKSLSETVINKLHRKQLWQEKTIDLQQAGLSEIAVNATLAGFTYGEPIAHINEVEAKVNSSSQHKLCRLEDFRSAFINDPLLANLKFTSEGIGYDKHTGLLAALFYEPTKNQFKLVFGGTHSGKGFVKPKHYRSLSAHQLTTDLKNLVGSSVPKLYLQTSAIVNTIKAVAKDIAIKNKVPEAPLLLLGHSLGGAMAQYAAIKHGLKAIGYSSAALGHAALLDLAKANRLWDADWIKQHIEHYFIEGDPVCNPAPWKTGGSFRAQFSLTNLGTRHIIPPQSKAYSSYLGRHSYAEQHILLFIDKFLSKDIGINIQPILSCNE
;
A
#
# COMPACT_ATOMS: atom_id res chain seq x y z
N MET A 1 18.85 30.60 -1.97
CA MET A 1 18.36 30.20 -3.30
C MET A 1 18.73 28.73 -3.49
N ILE A 2 17.73 27.86 -3.61
CA ILE A 2 17.89 26.40 -3.72
C ILE A 2 18.41 26.09 -5.13
N ASN A 3 19.54 25.36 -5.24
CA ASN A 3 19.93 24.76 -6.51
C ASN A 3 19.06 23.51 -6.72
N PRO A 4 18.26 23.44 -7.80
CA PRO A 4 17.40 22.30 -8.04
C PRO A 4 18.25 21.05 -8.30
N VAL A 5 17.83 19.94 -7.69
CA VAL A 5 18.20 18.59 -8.12
C VAL A 5 18.02 18.54 -9.63
N LYS A 6 19.06 18.12 -10.38
CA LYS A 6 19.05 18.07 -11.84
C LYS A 6 17.86 17.23 -12.33
N THR A 7 16.78 17.89 -12.71
CA THR A 7 15.68 17.31 -13.46
C THR A 7 16.16 17.18 -14.90
N HIS A 8 16.47 15.97 -15.33
CA HIS A 8 16.70 15.70 -16.74
C HIS A 8 15.37 15.83 -17.49
N SER A 9 15.32 16.74 -18.46
CA SER A 9 14.23 16.84 -19.42
C SER A 9 14.17 15.54 -20.25
N LEU A 10 13.01 14.90 -20.26
CA LEU A 10 12.72 13.75 -21.13
C LEU A 10 12.61 14.22 -22.59
N PRO A 11 13.06 13.42 -23.56
CA PRO A 11 12.83 13.71 -24.97
C PRO A 11 11.35 13.59 -25.30
N THR A 12 10.78 14.63 -25.89
CA THR A 12 9.46 14.65 -26.51
C THR A 12 9.49 13.79 -27.78
N SER A 13 9.03 12.55 -27.68
CA SER A 13 8.54 11.79 -28.85
C SER A 13 7.03 11.66 -28.74
N ALA A 14 6.32 12.41 -29.57
CA ALA A 14 4.88 12.25 -29.75
C ALA A 14 4.63 10.92 -30.48
N SER A 15 4.05 9.96 -29.76
CA SER A 15 3.38 8.81 -30.35
C SER A 15 1.93 8.84 -29.90
N GLU A 16 1.01 8.72 -30.85
CA GLU A 16 -0.44 8.76 -30.67
C GLU A 16 -0.95 7.80 -29.57
N PRO A 17 -1.98 8.20 -28.80
CA PRO A 17 -2.55 7.35 -27.77
C PRO A 17 -3.35 6.21 -28.41
N THR A 18 -2.80 4.99 -28.33
CA THR A 18 -3.57 3.77 -28.59
C THR A 18 -4.59 3.60 -27.47
N ILE A 19 -5.87 3.85 -27.76
CA ILE A 19 -6.99 3.60 -26.84
C ILE A 19 -7.12 2.08 -26.66
N LEU A 20 -6.51 1.54 -25.61
CA LEU A 20 -6.71 0.18 -25.16
C LEU A 20 -8.02 0.08 -24.38
N SER A 21 -9.08 -0.33 -25.06
CA SER A 21 -10.33 -0.81 -24.44
C SER A 21 -10.02 -1.93 -23.44
N ARG A 22 -10.24 -1.65 -22.15
CA ARG A 22 -10.10 -2.63 -21.05
C ARG A 22 -11.28 -3.60 -21.08
N ARG A 23 -11.09 -4.80 -21.63
CA ARG A 23 -11.94 -5.95 -21.30
C ARG A 23 -11.53 -6.52 -19.93
N PRO A 24 -12.49 -6.85 -19.04
CA PRO A 24 -12.19 -7.50 -17.77
C PRO A 24 -11.58 -8.88 -18.03
N SER A 25 -10.30 -9.07 -17.69
CA SER A 25 -9.67 -10.38 -17.73
C SER A 25 -10.19 -11.19 -16.54
N ASN A 26 -11.02 -12.20 -16.82
CA ASN A 26 -11.44 -13.21 -15.84
C ASN A 26 -10.22 -14.01 -15.36
N THR A 27 -9.60 -13.58 -14.26
CA THR A 27 -8.61 -14.38 -13.54
C THR A 27 -9.35 -15.26 -12.54
N SER A 28 -9.55 -16.54 -12.89
CA SER A 28 -10.21 -17.52 -12.03
C SER A 28 -9.24 -17.99 -10.94
N PHE A 29 -9.33 -17.42 -9.75
CA PHE A 29 -8.82 -18.08 -8.56
C PHE A 29 -9.70 -19.29 -8.25
N SER A 30 -9.11 -20.48 -8.24
CA SER A 30 -9.85 -21.73 -8.06
C SER A 30 -10.42 -21.84 -6.63
N ARG A 31 -11.62 -22.44 -6.51
CA ARG A 31 -12.29 -22.78 -5.23
C ARG A 31 -11.41 -23.58 -4.26
N ALA A 32 -10.35 -24.22 -4.76
CA ALA A 32 -9.37 -24.94 -3.95
C ALA A 32 -8.61 -24.03 -2.97
N SER A 33 -8.39 -22.75 -3.30
CA SER A 33 -7.66 -21.80 -2.43
C SER A 33 -8.38 -21.51 -1.12
N LEU A 34 -9.71 -21.35 -1.13
CA LEU A 34 -10.52 -21.06 0.06
C LEU A 34 -10.69 -22.25 1.00
N HIS A 35 -10.72 -23.49 0.46
CA HIS A 35 -10.83 -24.70 1.28
C HIS A 35 -9.50 -25.01 1.99
N SER A 36 -8.37 -24.84 1.30
CA SER A 36 -7.03 -24.92 1.89
C SER A 36 -6.83 -23.84 2.97
N PHE A 37 -7.39 -22.65 2.77
CA PHE A 37 -7.34 -21.56 3.75
C PHE A 37 -8.01 -21.92 5.09
N LYS A 38 -9.15 -22.61 5.09
CA LYS A 38 -9.83 -23.05 6.32
C LYS A 38 -9.12 -24.20 7.04
N GLN A 39 -8.46 -25.10 6.30
CA GLN A 39 -7.68 -26.20 6.90
C GLN A 39 -6.38 -25.72 7.57
N LEU A 40 -5.78 -24.64 7.07
CA LEU A 40 -4.52 -24.07 7.58
C LEU A 40 -4.60 -23.58 9.04
N PHE A 41 -5.78 -23.28 9.58
CA PHE A 41 -5.96 -22.83 10.97
C PHE A 41 -6.20 -23.96 11.99
N LYS A 42 -6.34 -25.22 11.53
CA LYS A 42 -6.62 -26.36 12.43
C LYS A 42 -5.39 -27.14 12.88
N SER A 43 -4.21 -26.93 12.27
CA SER A 43 -3.04 -27.78 12.51
C SER A 43 -1.74 -26.98 12.64
N SER A 44 -1.40 -26.53 13.84
CA SER A 44 0.01 -26.35 14.21
C SER A 44 0.18 -26.43 15.73
N SER A 45 0.88 -27.49 16.15
CA SER A 45 1.29 -27.78 17.53
C SER A 45 2.76 -27.40 17.69
N PHE A 46 3.05 -26.34 18.44
CA PHE A 46 4.40 -25.93 18.87
C PHE A 46 4.29 -25.37 20.30
N SER A 47 4.93 -26.01 21.29
CA SER A 47 4.69 -25.74 22.73
C SER A 47 5.42 -24.50 23.27
N ASP A 48 6.61 -24.17 22.77
CA ASP A 48 7.46 -23.17 23.45
C ASP A 48 7.32 -21.76 22.86
N HIS A 49 7.01 -21.65 21.56
CA HIS A 49 6.57 -20.39 20.96
C HIS A 49 5.17 -19.97 21.40
N LYS A 50 4.42 -20.88 22.03
CA LYS A 50 3.04 -20.66 22.46
C LYS A 50 2.93 -19.57 23.53
N SER A 51 3.84 -19.52 24.51
CA SER A 51 3.73 -18.55 25.62
C SER A 51 3.92 -17.10 25.18
N LEU A 52 4.96 -16.81 24.37
CA LEU A 52 5.20 -15.45 23.86
C LEU A 52 4.14 -15.04 22.84
N SER A 53 3.73 -15.96 21.95
CA SER A 53 2.71 -15.68 20.94
C SER A 53 1.34 -15.42 21.56
N GLU A 54 0.92 -16.24 22.54
CA GLU A 54 -0.30 -16.03 23.31
C GLU A 54 -0.23 -14.74 24.11
N THR A 55 0.92 -14.43 24.71
CA THR A 55 1.12 -13.17 25.44
C THR A 55 0.98 -11.96 24.51
N VAL A 56 1.57 -12.01 23.32
CA VAL A 56 1.44 -10.92 22.35
C VAL A 56 0.00 -10.77 21.90
N ILE A 57 -0.66 -11.84 21.41
CA ILE A 57 -2.05 -11.77 20.94
C ILE A 57 -3.00 -11.30 22.04
N ASN A 58 -2.88 -11.84 23.26
CA ASN A 58 -3.67 -11.39 24.41
C ASN A 58 -3.42 -9.91 24.74
N LYS A 59 -2.18 -9.44 24.59
CA LYS A 59 -1.82 -8.04 24.79
C LYS A 59 -2.35 -7.15 23.65
N LEU A 60 -2.36 -7.60 22.40
CA LEU A 60 -2.99 -6.89 21.27
C LEU A 60 -4.49 -6.69 21.53
N HIS A 61 -5.17 -7.75 21.99
CA HIS A 61 -6.58 -7.69 22.38
C HIS A 61 -6.85 -6.65 23.46
N ARG A 62 -6.02 -6.63 24.52
CA ARG A 62 -6.18 -5.68 25.64
C ARG A 62 -5.87 -4.23 25.26
N LYS A 63 -4.91 -4.01 24.37
CA LYS A 63 -4.42 -2.67 24.02
C LYS A 63 -5.25 -1.96 22.94
N GLN A 64 -6.16 -2.67 22.28
CA GLN A 64 -7.01 -2.13 21.21
C GLN A 64 -6.20 -1.29 20.22
N LEU A 65 -5.21 -1.93 19.56
CA LEU A 65 -4.27 -1.28 18.63
C LEU A 65 -4.91 -0.82 17.31
N TRP A 66 -6.23 -0.82 17.24
CA TRP A 66 -6.99 -0.40 16.08
C TRP A 66 -8.29 0.26 16.49
N GLN A 67 -8.83 1.08 15.60
CA GLN A 67 -10.14 1.69 15.73
C GLN A 67 -10.79 1.83 14.36
N GLU A 68 -12.12 1.88 14.31
CA GLU A 68 -12.86 2.28 13.11
C GLU A 68 -13.32 3.73 13.28
N LYS A 69 -13.18 4.52 12.21
CA LYS A 69 -13.64 5.91 12.15
C LYS A 69 -14.36 6.16 10.83
N THR A 70 -15.34 7.06 10.88
CA THR A 70 -15.92 7.62 9.66
C THR A 70 -14.87 8.45 8.93
N ILE A 71 -14.99 8.53 7.61
CA ILE A 71 -14.12 9.39 6.80
C ILE A 71 -14.48 10.83 7.07
N ASP A 72 -13.47 11.68 7.27
CA ASP A 72 -13.67 13.12 7.27
C ASP A 72 -14.04 13.58 5.85
N LEU A 73 -15.24 14.14 5.72
CA LEU A 73 -15.81 14.54 4.43
C LEU A 73 -15.37 15.94 4.00
N GLN A 74 -14.47 16.60 4.75
CA GLN A 74 -13.86 17.84 4.30
C GLN A 74 -13.11 17.64 2.97
N GLN A 75 -13.34 18.54 2.02
CA GLN A 75 -12.79 18.47 0.66
C GLN A 75 -11.27 18.24 0.64
N ALA A 76 -10.50 18.95 1.46
CA ALA A 76 -9.04 18.81 1.51
C ALA A 76 -8.60 17.38 1.91
N GLY A 77 -9.33 16.75 2.84
CA GLY A 77 -9.09 15.36 3.23
C GLY A 77 -9.43 14.39 2.11
N LEU A 78 -10.56 14.60 1.42
CA LEU A 78 -10.96 13.75 0.29
C LEU A 78 -9.98 13.83 -0.89
N SER A 79 -9.52 15.03 -1.25
CA SER A 79 -8.52 15.21 -2.33
C SER A 79 -7.22 14.46 -2.03
N GLU A 80 -6.74 14.51 -0.78
CA GLU A 80 -5.54 13.77 -0.36
C GLU A 80 -5.74 12.25 -0.42
N ILE A 81 -6.91 11.76 0.02
CA ILE A 81 -7.25 10.32 -0.03
C ILE A 81 -7.26 9.84 -1.49
N ALA A 82 -7.86 10.60 -2.41
CA ALA A 82 -7.89 10.26 -3.84
C ALA A 82 -6.49 10.14 -4.43
N VAL A 83 -5.67 11.17 -4.27
CA VAL A 83 -4.33 11.21 -4.85
C VAL A 83 -3.44 10.11 -4.27
N ASN A 84 -3.48 9.89 -2.95
CA ASN A 84 -2.70 8.83 -2.32
C ASN A 84 -3.19 7.43 -2.74
N ALA A 85 -4.49 7.23 -3.00
CA ALA A 85 -5.01 5.97 -3.53
C ALA A 85 -4.48 5.70 -4.95
N THR A 86 -4.44 6.72 -5.81
CA THR A 86 -3.89 6.63 -7.16
C THR A 86 -2.38 6.43 -7.15
N LEU A 87 -1.64 7.05 -6.22
CA LEU A 87 -0.23 6.75 -6.00
C LEU A 87 -0.01 5.28 -5.62
N ALA A 88 -0.86 4.70 -4.75
CA ALA A 88 -0.80 3.28 -4.44
C ALA A 88 -1.10 2.39 -5.67
N GLY A 89 -2.08 2.80 -6.48
CA GLY A 89 -2.46 2.16 -7.76
C GLY A 89 -1.37 2.22 -8.84
N PHE A 90 -0.52 3.26 -8.84
CA PHE A 90 0.58 3.44 -9.79
C PHE A 90 1.42 2.18 -9.98
N THR A 91 1.70 1.47 -8.87
CA THR A 91 2.54 0.27 -8.86
C THR A 91 2.02 -0.90 -9.71
N TYR A 92 0.77 -0.83 -10.19
CA TYR A 92 0.13 -1.82 -11.07
C TYR A 92 0.28 -1.51 -12.56
N GLY A 93 1.06 -0.50 -12.90
CA GLY A 93 1.35 -0.10 -14.29
C GLY A 93 0.51 1.05 -14.79
N GLU A 94 -0.16 1.77 -13.90
CA GLU A 94 -0.86 3.01 -14.28
C GLU A 94 0.17 4.09 -14.64
N PRO A 95 -0.08 4.90 -15.68
CA PRO A 95 0.84 5.96 -16.07
C PRO A 95 0.82 7.14 -15.09
N ILE A 96 1.90 7.92 -15.04
CA ILE A 96 1.95 9.17 -14.25
C ILE A 96 0.84 10.15 -14.67
N ALA A 97 0.43 10.13 -15.94
CA ALA A 97 -0.68 10.94 -16.45
C ALA A 97 -1.97 10.72 -15.65
N HIS A 98 -2.25 9.48 -15.22
CA HIS A 98 -3.43 9.15 -14.40
C HIS A 98 -3.38 9.84 -13.02
N ILE A 99 -2.20 9.95 -12.40
CA ILE A 99 -2.04 10.72 -11.14
C ILE A 99 -2.37 12.19 -11.38
N ASN A 100 -1.83 12.78 -12.46
CA ASN A 100 -2.05 14.19 -12.80
C ASN A 100 -3.53 14.48 -13.11
N GLU A 101 -4.21 13.57 -13.81
CA GLU A 101 -5.65 13.67 -14.10
C GLU A 101 -6.48 13.67 -12.82
N VAL A 102 -6.17 12.78 -11.87
CA VAL A 102 -6.83 12.73 -10.57
C VAL A 102 -6.56 13.99 -9.76
N GLU A 103 -5.30 14.47 -9.71
CA GLU A 103 -4.95 15.73 -9.05
C GLU A 103 -5.75 16.91 -9.60
N ALA A 104 -5.81 17.06 -10.92
CA ALA A 104 -6.58 18.11 -11.57
C ALA A 104 -8.08 18.02 -11.22
N LYS A 105 -8.64 16.81 -11.25
CA LYS A 105 -10.05 16.57 -10.96
C LYS A 105 -10.45 16.93 -9.52
N VAL A 106 -9.60 16.62 -8.54
CA VAL A 106 -9.87 16.92 -7.13
C VAL A 106 -9.35 18.31 -6.70
N ASN A 107 -9.01 19.16 -7.67
CA ASN A 107 -8.42 20.49 -7.46
C ASN A 107 -7.20 20.46 -6.53
N SER A 108 -6.39 19.40 -6.60
CA SER A 108 -5.17 19.30 -5.84
C SER A 108 -4.03 20.04 -6.54
N SER A 109 -3.31 20.86 -5.79
CA SER A 109 -2.10 21.53 -6.25
C SER A 109 -0.83 20.72 -5.95
N SER A 110 -0.94 19.46 -5.50
CA SER A 110 0.20 18.68 -4.98
C SER A 110 1.29 18.42 -6.02
N GLN A 111 0.96 18.28 -7.31
CA GLN A 111 1.91 18.12 -8.42
C GLN A 111 3.00 17.08 -8.13
N HIS A 112 2.58 15.86 -7.75
CA HIS A 112 3.52 14.81 -7.36
C HIS A 112 4.55 14.51 -8.47
N LYS A 113 5.82 14.43 -8.09
CA LYS A 113 6.93 14.10 -9.01
C LYS A 113 7.52 12.76 -8.66
N LEU A 114 7.63 11.86 -9.63
CA LEU A 114 8.35 10.60 -9.46
C LEU A 114 9.85 10.89 -9.26
N CYS A 115 10.39 10.47 -8.13
CA CYS A 115 11.81 10.48 -7.81
C CYS A 115 12.42 9.13 -8.18
N ARG A 116 13.68 9.15 -8.63
CA ARG A 116 14.41 7.92 -8.92
C ARG A 116 14.93 7.34 -7.60
N LEU A 117 14.42 6.20 -7.17
CA LEU A 117 15.03 5.46 -6.04
C LEU A 117 16.48 5.07 -6.34
N GLU A 118 16.83 4.96 -7.61
CA GLU A 118 18.20 4.74 -8.07
C GLU A 118 19.19 5.79 -7.55
N ASP A 119 18.74 7.02 -7.28
CA ASP A 119 19.60 8.09 -6.75
C ASP A 119 20.13 7.76 -5.34
N PHE A 120 19.51 6.79 -4.65
CA PHE A 120 19.91 6.28 -3.34
C PHE A 120 20.77 5.01 -3.42
N ARG A 121 21.13 4.56 -4.63
CA ARG A 121 21.82 3.28 -4.87
C ARG A 121 23.12 3.11 -4.08
N SER A 122 23.93 4.16 -3.98
CA SER A 122 25.21 4.10 -3.23
C SER A 122 25.00 3.75 -1.76
N ALA A 123 23.90 4.24 -1.16
CA ALA A 123 23.54 3.93 0.21
C ALA A 123 22.91 2.52 0.33
N PHE A 124 22.14 2.09 -0.66
CA PHE A 124 21.53 0.75 -0.65
C PHE A 124 22.54 -0.40 -0.77
N ILE A 125 23.65 -0.21 -1.48
CA ILE A 125 24.68 -1.26 -1.67
C ILE A 125 25.30 -1.71 -0.34
N ASN A 126 25.28 -0.85 0.69
CA ASN A 126 25.83 -1.15 2.00
C ASN A 126 24.89 -2.01 2.88
N ASP A 127 23.64 -2.23 2.46
CA ASP A 127 22.69 -3.08 3.19
C ASP A 127 22.56 -4.46 2.49
N PRO A 128 22.95 -5.56 3.16
CA PRO A 128 22.82 -6.91 2.61
C PRO A 128 21.40 -7.31 2.20
N LEU A 129 20.37 -6.73 2.84
CA LEU A 129 18.98 -6.97 2.46
C LEU A 129 18.67 -6.36 1.10
N LEU A 130 19.37 -5.30 0.70
CA LEU A 130 19.11 -4.54 -0.53
C LEU A 130 20.10 -4.85 -1.66
N ALA A 131 21.04 -5.77 -1.45
CA ALA A 131 22.06 -6.14 -2.44
C ALA A 131 21.51 -6.58 -3.81
N ASN A 132 20.29 -7.15 -3.84
CA ASN A 132 19.63 -7.61 -5.06
C ASN A 132 18.71 -6.57 -5.71
N LEU A 133 18.55 -5.40 -5.10
CA LEU A 133 17.66 -4.36 -5.60
C LEU A 133 18.12 -3.89 -6.98
N LYS A 134 17.20 -3.92 -7.94
CA LYS A 134 17.37 -3.43 -9.31
C LYS A 134 16.47 -2.22 -9.53
N PHE A 135 16.74 -1.48 -10.60
CA PHE A 135 16.00 -0.27 -10.94
C PHE A 135 15.48 -0.35 -12.37
N THR A 136 14.30 0.21 -12.62
CA THR A 136 13.76 0.42 -13.97
C THR A 136 14.32 1.72 -14.57
N SER A 137 13.99 2.01 -15.83
CA SER A 137 14.37 3.26 -16.51
C SER A 137 13.85 4.51 -15.78
N GLU A 138 12.69 4.39 -15.16
CA GLU A 138 12.00 5.43 -14.40
C GLU A 138 12.56 5.57 -12.98
N GLY A 139 13.49 4.69 -12.58
CA GLY A 139 14.07 4.67 -11.25
C GLY A 139 13.22 3.97 -10.19
N ILE A 140 12.27 3.11 -10.58
CA ILE A 140 11.49 2.27 -9.65
C ILE A 140 12.35 1.13 -9.15
N GLY A 141 12.40 0.90 -7.84
CA GLY A 141 13.18 -0.16 -7.22
C GLY A 141 12.42 -1.49 -7.22
N TYR A 142 13.07 -2.59 -7.59
CA TYR A 142 12.47 -3.92 -7.55
C TYR A 142 13.46 -5.04 -7.19
N ASP A 143 12.99 -6.08 -6.52
CA ASP A 143 13.73 -7.33 -6.30
C ASP A 143 12.85 -8.53 -6.67
N LYS A 144 13.17 -9.16 -7.80
CA LYS A 144 12.43 -10.31 -8.34
C LYS A 144 12.48 -11.56 -7.46
N HIS A 145 13.43 -11.65 -6.51
CA HIS A 145 13.62 -12.81 -5.65
C HIS A 145 12.77 -12.75 -4.38
N THR A 146 12.36 -11.55 -3.98
CA THR A 146 11.51 -11.33 -2.81
C THR A 146 10.10 -10.91 -3.19
N GLY A 147 9.91 -10.38 -4.40
CA GLY A 147 8.64 -9.80 -4.83
C GLY A 147 8.55 -8.29 -4.60
N LEU A 148 9.64 -7.64 -4.18
CA LEU A 148 9.64 -6.22 -3.85
C LEU A 148 9.45 -5.35 -5.10
N LEU A 149 8.57 -4.37 -4.97
CA LEU A 149 8.47 -3.21 -5.85
C LEU A 149 8.25 -1.96 -4.99
N ALA A 150 9.01 -0.90 -5.24
CA ALA A 150 8.87 0.38 -4.56
C ALA A 150 9.05 1.55 -5.53
N ALA A 151 8.27 2.60 -5.38
CA ALA A 151 8.38 3.86 -6.10
C ALA A 151 8.40 5.04 -5.11
N LEU A 152 9.24 6.04 -5.35
CA LEU A 152 9.36 7.21 -4.48
C LEU A 152 8.81 8.43 -5.21
N PHE A 153 7.93 9.17 -4.56
CA PHE A 153 7.40 10.43 -5.06
C PHE A 153 7.80 11.57 -4.12
N TYR A 154 7.89 12.78 -4.66
CA TYR A 154 8.02 14.01 -3.90
C TYR A 154 6.80 14.89 -4.14
N GLU A 155 6.22 15.40 -3.06
CA GLU A 155 5.13 16.37 -3.03
C GLU A 155 5.72 17.75 -2.64
N PRO A 156 5.92 18.66 -3.60
CA PRO A 156 6.54 19.95 -3.34
C PRO A 156 5.74 20.83 -2.37
N THR A 157 4.41 20.79 -2.44
CA THR A 157 3.52 21.63 -1.62
C THR A 157 3.66 21.35 -0.13
N LYS A 158 3.88 20.08 0.25
CA LYS A 158 4.09 19.64 1.63
C LYS A 158 5.57 19.42 1.98
N ASN A 159 6.48 19.64 1.03
CA ASN A 159 7.88 19.26 1.11
C ASN A 159 8.07 17.81 1.62
N GLN A 160 7.29 16.87 1.08
CA GLN A 160 7.18 15.51 1.63
C GLN A 160 7.59 14.45 0.59
N PHE A 161 8.29 13.41 1.04
CA PHE A 161 8.46 12.18 0.27
C PHE A 161 7.33 11.18 0.54
N LYS A 162 6.86 10.51 -0.52
CA LYS A 162 5.88 9.43 -0.45
C LYS A 162 6.49 8.16 -1.06
N LEU A 163 6.78 7.17 -0.23
CA LEU A 163 7.29 5.88 -0.68
C LEU A 163 6.13 4.90 -0.82
N VAL A 164 5.88 4.47 -2.05
CA VAL A 164 4.81 3.54 -2.40
C VAL A 164 5.36 2.15 -2.56
N PHE A 165 4.80 1.18 -1.85
CA PHE A 165 5.10 -0.23 -2.04
C PHE A 165 4.03 -0.93 -2.88
N GLY A 166 4.47 -1.75 -3.83
CA GLY A 166 3.57 -2.50 -4.70
C GLY A 166 3.01 -3.76 -4.04
N GLY A 167 1.72 -4.01 -4.24
CA GLY A 167 1.09 -5.24 -3.76
C GLY A 167 1.29 -6.43 -4.71
N THR A 168 0.44 -7.45 -4.55
CA THR A 168 0.49 -8.67 -5.37
C THR A 168 0.09 -8.39 -6.81
N HIS A 169 0.93 -8.84 -7.76
CA HIS A 169 0.88 -8.51 -9.19
C HIS A 169 1.29 -7.07 -9.56
N SER A 170 1.96 -6.37 -8.66
CA SER A 170 2.57 -5.08 -9.00
C SER A 170 3.79 -5.26 -9.92
N GLY A 171 4.20 -4.19 -10.61
CA GLY A 171 5.35 -4.18 -11.53
C GLY A 171 5.02 -4.49 -12.99
N LYS A 172 3.74 -4.77 -13.32
CA LYS A 172 3.30 -4.88 -14.72
C LYS A 172 3.58 -3.55 -15.42
N GLY A 173 4.14 -3.60 -16.64
CA GLY A 173 4.52 -2.40 -17.40
C GLY A 173 5.88 -1.80 -17.02
N PHE A 174 6.33 -1.95 -15.78
CA PHE A 174 7.63 -1.42 -15.32
C PHE A 174 8.78 -2.43 -15.45
N VAL A 175 8.51 -3.71 -15.23
CA VAL A 175 9.53 -4.76 -15.24
C VAL A 175 9.42 -5.64 -16.47
N LYS A 176 10.57 -6.10 -17.00
CA LYS A 176 10.62 -7.03 -18.14
C LYS A 176 9.72 -8.24 -17.89
N PRO A 177 8.98 -8.77 -18.88
CA PRO A 177 7.99 -9.84 -18.68
C PRO A 177 8.51 -11.06 -17.91
N LYS A 178 9.75 -11.50 -18.20
CA LYS A 178 10.39 -12.60 -17.47
C LYS A 178 10.58 -12.32 -15.97
N HIS A 179 10.90 -11.08 -15.61
CA HIS A 179 11.08 -10.66 -14.22
C HIS A 179 9.72 -10.46 -13.55
N TYR A 180 8.72 -9.93 -14.26
CA TYR A 180 7.37 -9.76 -13.73
C TYR A 180 6.73 -11.08 -13.28
N ARG A 181 6.88 -12.17 -14.05
CA ARG A 181 6.38 -13.50 -13.65
C ARG A 181 7.00 -13.97 -12.33
N SER A 182 8.33 -13.84 -12.19
CA SER A 182 9.07 -14.17 -10.96
C SER A 182 8.61 -13.29 -9.80
N LEU A 183 8.52 -11.98 -10.02
CA LEU A 183 8.09 -10.98 -9.04
C LEU A 183 6.68 -11.31 -8.51
N SER A 184 5.72 -11.52 -9.41
CA SER A 184 4.34 -11.88 -9.06
C SER A 184 4.25 -13.19 -8.25
N ALA A 185 5.00 -14.22 -8.65
CA ALA A 185 5.02 -15.49 -7.93
C ALA A 185 5.55 -15.34 -6.50
N HIS A 186 6.60 -14.52 -6.33
CA HIS A 186 7.16 -14.24 -5.01
C HIS A 186 6.27 -13.34 -4.14
N GLN A 187 5.52 -12.41 -4.73
CA GLN A 187 4.52 -11.62 -4.01
C GLN A 187 3.41 -12.51 -3.45
N LEU A 188 2.84 -13.39 -4.28
CA LEU A 188 1.84 -14.36 -3.85
C LEU A 188 2.38 -15.31 -2.76
N THR A 189 3.62 -15.79 -2.94
CA THR A 189 4.28 -16.64 -1.94
C THR A 189 4.49 -15.88 -0.62
N THR A 190 4.75 -14.57 -0.70
CA THR A 190 4.94 -13.74 0.48
C THR A 190 3.63 -13.50 1.22
N ASP A 191 2.51 -13.28 0.54
CA ASP A 191 1.19 -13.22 1.18
C ASP A 191 0.91 -14.51 1.97
N LEU A 192 1.17 -15.67 1.35
CA LEU A 192 1.01 -16.95 2.01
C LEU A 192 1.93 -17.09 3.23
N LYS A 193 3.22 -16.78 3.08
CA LYS A 193 4.20 -16.82 4.19
C LYS A 193 3.89 -15.82 5.29
N ASN A 194 3.35 -14.66 4.97
CA ASN A 194 2.91 -13.68 5.96
C ASN A 194 1.74 -14.26 6.77
N LEU A 195 0.79 -14.93 6.11
CA LEU A 195 -0.35 -15.52 6.80
C LEU A 195 0.02 -16.72 7.69
N VAL A 196 0.83 -17.65 7.20
CA VAL A 196 1.05 -18.96 7.85
C VAL A 196 2.49 -19.23 8.28
N GLY A 197 3.43 -18.34 7.94
CA GLY A 197 4.85 -18.54 8.21
C GLY A 197 5.24 -18.26 9.65
N SER A 198 6.26 -18.99 10.12
CA SER A 198 6.89 -18.79 11.42
C SER A 198 7.95 -17.68 11.44
N SER A 199 8.31 -17.14 10.28
CA SER A 199 9.34 -16.11 10.12
C SER A 199 8.81 -14.90 9.35
N VAL A 200 9.40 -13.72 9.63
CA VAL A 200 9.08 -12.49 8.90
C VAL A 200 9.52 -12.68 7.45
N PRO A 201 8.63 -12.53 6.45
CA PRO A 201 9.05 -12.65 5.06
C PRO A 201 10.12 -11.60 4.73
N LYS A 202 11.17 -12.02 4.02
CA LYS A 202 12.32 -11.16 3.67
C LYS A 202 11.90 -9.83 3.01
N LEU A 203 10.81 -9.85 2.26
CA LEU A 203 10.21 -8.67 1.65
C LEU A 203 9.90 -7.54 2.66
N TYR A 204 9.32 -7.86 3.81
CA TYR A 204 9.04 -6.89 4.87
C TYR A 204 10.34 -6.32 5.47
N LEU A 205 11.36 -7.16 5.64
CA LEU A 205 12.67 -6.70 6.12
C LEU A 205 13.32 -5.73 5.10
N GLN A 206 13.19 -6.02 3.80
CA GLN A 206 13.66 -5.11 2.76
C GLN A 206 12.92 -3.78 2.74
N THR A 207 11.60 -3.75 2.94
CA THR A 207 10.88 -2.47 2.98
C THR A 207 11.33 -1.61 4.16
N SER A 208 11.55 -2.22 5.32
CA SER A 208 12.16 -1.56 6.47
C SER A 208 13.57 -1.04 6.16
N ALA A 209 14.40 -1.81 5.47
CA ALA A 209 15.75 -1.39 5.09
C ALA A 209 15.72 -0.18 4.13
N ILE A 210 14.87 -0.20 3.10
CA ILE A 210 14.69 0.94 2.16
C ILE A 210 14.30 2.20 2.92
N VAL A 211 13.32 2.11 3.82
CA VAL A 211 12.87 3.25 4.64
C VAL A 211 14.01 3.81 5.48
N ASN A 212 14.78 2.94 6.14
CA ASN A 212 15.92 3.36 6.95
C ASN A 212 16.95 4.13 6.11
N THR A 213 17.29 3.61 4.93
CA THR A 213 18.26 4.25 4.04
C THR A 213 17.76 5.59 3.52
N ILE A 214 16.50 5.70 3.09
CA ILE A 214 15.93 6.96 2.59
C ILE A 214 15.93 8.01 3.71
N LYS A 215 15.52 7.65 4.93
CA LYS A 215 15.57 8.55 6.09
C LYS A 215 16.99 9.06 6.36
N ALA A 216 17.98 8.16 6.37
CA ALA A 216 19.37 8.54 6.60
C ALA A 216 19.87 9.53 5.54
N VAL A 217 19.64 9.24 4.26
CA VAL A 217 20.04 10.13 3.16
C VAL A 217 19.29 11.46 3.20
N ALA A 218 17.99 11.47 3.48
CA ALA A 218 17.19 12.69 3.59
C ALA A 218 17.68 13.59 4.74
N LYS A 219 17.99 12.98 5.89
CA LYS A 219 18.57 13.68 7.04
C LYS A 219 19.94 14.28 6.71
N ASP A 220 20.82 13.54 6.05
CA ASP A 220 22.16 14.03 5.68
C ASP A 220 22.07 15.21 4.70
N ILE A 221 21.16 15.15 3.72
CA ILE A 221 20.88 16.24 2.79
C ILE A 221 20.35 17.47 3.54
N ALA A 222 19.41 17.28 4.46
CA ALA A 222 18.83 18.34 5.26
C ALA A 222 19.88 19.08 6.11
N ILE A 223 20.76 18.32 6.79
CA ILE A 223 21.88 18.85 7.58
C ILE A 223 22.83 19.64 6.67
N LYS A 224 23.26 19.05 5.55
CA LYS A 224 24.22 19.67 4.63
C LYS A 224 23.71 20.99 4.04
N ASN A 225 22.42 21.04 3.73
CA ASN A 225 21.81 22.20 3.08
C ASN A 225 21.18 23.19 4.07
N LYS A 226 21.22 22.91 5.39
CA LYS A 226 20.58 23.70 6.45
C LYS A 226 19.10 23.94 6.18
N VAL A 227 18.40 22.91 5.72
CA VAL A 227 16.95 22.92 5.48
C VAL A 227 16.26 21.88 6.36
N PRO A 228 14.95 22.02 6.66
CA PRO A 228 14.21 20.99 7.37
C PRO A 228 14.23 19.65 6.62
N GLU A 229 14.30 18.56 7.37
CA GLU A 229 14.17 17.21 6.81
C GLU A 229 12.77 17.03 6.21
N ALA A 230 12.71 16.60 4.95
CA ALA A 230 11.45 16.28 4.30
C ALA A 230 10.82 15.05 4.96
N PRO A 231 9.59 15.12 5.50
CA PRO A 231 8.92 13.97 6.09
C PRO A 231 8.72 12.85 5.05
N LEU A 232 8.65 11.61 5.53
CA LEU A 232 8.39 10.44 4.71
C LEU A 232 7.05 9.80 5.09
N LEU A 233 6.16 9.68 4.11
CA LEU A 233 4.88 8.98 4.19
C LEU A 233 4.97 7.66 3.42
N LEU A 234 4.47 6.57 4.00
CA LEU A 234 4.47 5.26 3.34
C LEU A 234 3.07 4.93 2.82
N LEU A 235 2.99 4.45 1.58
CA LEU A 235 1.73 4.11 0.92
C LEU A 235 1.77 2.68 0.38
N GLY A 236 0.61 2.07 0.23
CA GLY A 236 0.51 0.86 -0.58
C GLY A 236 -0.89 0.25 -0.61
N HIS A 237 -1.12 -0.59 -1.61
CA HIS A 237 -2.37 -1.34 -1.78
C HIS A 237 -2.15 -2.83 -1.50
N SER A 238 -3.13 -3.52 -0.91
CA SER A 238 -3.05 -4.97 -0.65
C SER A 238 -1.79 -5.34 0.17
N LEU A 239 -0.95 -6.27 -0.31
CA LEU A 239 0.37 -6.57 0.27
C LEU A 239 1.25 -5.31 0.44
N GLY A 240 1.15 -4.34 -0.48
CA GLY A 240 1.82 -3.05 -0.40
C GLY A 240 1.46 -2.26 0.85
N GLY A 241 0.17 -2.26 1.20
CA GLY A 241 -0.31 -1.59 2.42
C GLY A 241 0.18 -2.27 3.69
N ALA A 242 0.27 -3.59 3.69
CA ALA A 242 0.84 -4.36 4.81
C ALA A 242 2.34 -4.03 5.00
N MET A 243 3.09 -3.96 3.90
CA MET A 243 4.50 -3.55 3.92
C MET A 243 4.68 -2.11 4.42
N ALA A 244 3.82 -1.18 3.98
CA ALA A 244 3.82 0.21 4.43
C ALA A 244 3.56 0.31 5.93
N GLN A 245 2.52 -0.35 6.44
CA GLN A 245 2.20 -0.41 7.87
C GLN A 245 3.38 -0.97 8.69
N TYR A 246 3.94 -2.12 8.27
CA TYR A 246 5.05 -2.74 8.98
C TYR A 246 6.27 -1.82 9.05
N ALA A 247 6.70 -1.25 7.93
CA ALA A 247 7.86 -0.38 7.89
C ALA A 247 7.62 0.93 8.66
N ALA A 248 6.41 1.50 8.59
CA ALA A 248 6.06 2.71 9.32
C ALA A 248 6.12 2.52 10.83
N ILE A 249 5.52 1.44 11.36
CA ILE A 249 5.58 1.15 12.80
C ILE A 249 7.03 0.94 13.24
N LYS A 250 7.80 0.18 12.46
CA LYS A 250 9.22 -0.10 12.79
C LYS A 250 10.07 1.17 12.85
N HIS A 251 9.76 2.16 12.02
CA HIS A 251 10.53 3.41 11.88
C HIS A 251 9.91 4.65 12.51
N GLY A 252 8.75 4.53 13.16
CA GLY A 252 8.02 5.67 13.72
C GLY A 252 7.56 6.68 12.66
N LEU A 253 7.04 6.19 11.53
CA LEU A 253 6.54 7.03 10.42
C LEU A 253 5.02 6.90 10.26
N LYS A 254 4.44 7.75 9.40
CA LYS A 254 3.05 7.61 8.95
C LYS A 254 2.93 6.60 7.82
N ALA A 255 1.83 5.85 7.78
CA ALA A 255 1.46 5.01 6.65
C ALA A 255 -0.02 5.09 6.33
N ILE A 256 -0.34 4.96 5.03
CA ILE A 256 -1.71 4.79 4.54
C ILE A 256 -1.78 3.50 3.70
N GLY A 257 -2.60 2.56 4.14
CA GLY A 257 -2.89 1.32 3.44
C GLY A 257 -4.24 1.33 2.74
N TYR A 258 -4.28 0.99 1.46
CA TYR A 258 -5.52 0.85 0.69
C TYR A 258 -5.85 -0.63 0.54
N SER A 259 -7.01 -1.07 1.06
CA SER A 259 -7.39 -2.49 1.10
C SER A 259 -6.23 -3.39 1.56
N SER A 260 -5.47 -2.93 2.55
CA SER A 260 -4.19 -3.55 2.92
C SER A 260 -4.39 -4.97 3.46
N ALA A 261 -3.50 -5.88 3.07
CA ALA A 261 -3.45 -7.20 3.69
C ALA A 261 -3.11 -7.09 5.19
N ALA A 262 -3.59 -8.04 5.97
CA ALA A 262 -3.28 -8.19 7.39
C ALA A 262 -1.79 -8.50 7.62
N LEU A 263 -1.21 -8.01 8.73
CA LEU A 263 0.12 -8.45 9.16
C LEU A 263 0.09 -9.88 9.73
N GLY A 264 1.10 -10.65 9.36
CA GLY A 264 1.35 -11.98 9.90
C GLY A 264 1.79 -11.97 11.35
N HIS A 265 1.63 -13.12 12.01
CA HIS A 265 2.07 -13.30 13.39
C HIS A 265 3.57 -12.99 13.59
N ALA A 266 4.42 -13.52 12.71
CA ALA A 266 5.86 -13.27 12.78
C ALA A 266 6.22 -11.79 12.64
N ALA A 267 5.52 -11.05 11.77
CA ALA A 267 5.71 -9.61 11.60
C ALA A 267 5.32 -8.84 12.87
N LEU A 268 4.21 -9.22 13.52
CA LEU A 268 3.78 -8.63 14.78
C LEU A 268 4.78 -8.91 15.91
N LEU A 269 5.31 -10.13 16.01
CA LEU A 269 6.36 -10.46 16.98
C LEU A 269 7.63 -9.63 16.76
N ASP A 270 8.02 -9.40 15.51
CA ASP A 270 9.17 -8.55 15.19
C ASP A 270 8.94 -7.08 15.59
N LEU A 271 7.75 -6.53 15.33
CA LEU A 271 7.37 -5.17 15.77
C LEU A 271 7.30 -5.05 17.31
N ALA A 272 6.83 -6.10 17.98
CA ALA A 272 6.81 -6.19 19.44
C ALA A 272 8.21 -6.16 20.05
N LYS A 273 9.15 -6.91 19.46
CA LYS A 273 10.57 -6.93 19.87
C LYS A 273 11.25 -5.58 19.67
N ALA A 274 10.85 -4.82 18.64
CA ALA A 274 11.32 -3.45 18.41
C ALA A 274 10.72 -2.43 19.39
N ASN A 275 9.86 -2.83 20.34
CA ASN A 275 9.13 -1.98 21.28
C ASN A 275 8.28 -0.88 20.60
N ARG A 276 7.89 -1.08 19.33
CA ARG A 276 7.09 -0.12 18.56
C ARG A 276 5.60 -0.47 18.53
N LEU A 277 5.26 -1.73 18.83
CA LEU A 277 3.89 -2.21 18.76
C LEU A 277 3.01 -1.75 19.95
N TRP A 278 3.63 -1.30 21.04
CA TRP A 278 2.92 -1.12 22.32
C TRP A 278 2.37 0.29 22.55
N ASP A 279 2.71 1.25 21.67
CA ASP A 279 2.14 2.58 21.67
C ASP A 279 0.85 2.61 20.84
N ALA A 280 -0.24 2.22 21.48
CA ALA A 280 -1.55 2.08 20.84
C ALA A 280 -2.05 3.41 20.25
N ASP A 281 -1.85 4.52 20.98
CA ASP A 281 -2.34 5.83 20.57
C ASP A 281 -1.53 6.37 19.40
N TRP A 282 -0.20 6.21 19.42
CA TRP A 282 0.62 6.54 18.27
C TRP A 282 0.23 5.73 17.03
N ILE A 283 0.06 4.40 17.16
CA ILE A 283 -0.35 3.54 16.04
C ILE A 283 -1.69 3.99 15.46
N LYS A 284 -2.70 4.23 16.30
CA LYS A 284 -4.01 4.72 15.87
C LYS A 284 -3.96 6.08 15.17
N GLN A 285 -3.01 6.94 15.54
CA GLN A 285 -2.87 8.29 14.95
C GLN A 285 -2.03 8.33 13.66
N HIS A 286 -1.16 7.35 13.43
CA HIS A 286 -0.15 7.42 12.36
C HIS A 286 -0.31 6.34 11.29
N ILE A 287 -1.08 5.30 11.57
CA ILE A 287 -1.38 4.23 10.62
C ILE A 287 -2.85 4.34 10.24
N GLU A 288 -3.12 4.59 8.96
CA GLU A 288 -4.45 4.70 8.40
C GLU A 288 -4.71 3.62 7.36
N HIS A 289 -5.96 3.19 7.29
CA HIS A 289 -6.41 2.17 6.37
C HIS A 289 -7.75 2.57 5.74
N TYR A 290 -7.84 2.46 4.41
CA TYR A 290 -9.09 2.66 3.66
C TYR A 290 -9.52 1.32 3.06
N PHE A 291 -10.59 0.74 3.59
CA PHE A 291 -11.08 -0.58 3.21
C PHE A 291 -12.41 -0.49 2.48
N ILE A 292 -12.57 -1.32 1.45
CA ILE A 292 -13.88 -1.48 0.81
C ILE A 292 -14.71 -2.47 1.63
N GLU A 293 -15.95 -2.10 1.94
CA GLU A 293 -16.85 -2.98 2.68
C GLU A 293 -17.03 -4.31 1.92
N GLY A 294 -16.81 -5.43 2.62
CA GLY A 294 -16.91 -6.77 2.06
C GLY A 294 -15.74 -7.21 1.18
N ASP A 295 -14.62 -6.48 1.21
CA ASP A 295 -13.33 -6.93 0.64
C ASP A 295 -12.87 -8.24 1.31
N PRO A 296 -12.60 -9.32 0.54
CA PRO A 296 -12.15 -10.61 1.07
C PRO A 296 -10.91 -10.59 1.95
N VAL A 297 -10.01 -9.65 1.68
CA VAL A 297 -8.63 -9.68 2.16
C VAL A 297 -8.51 -8.93 3.48
N CYS A 298 -9.25 -7.84 3.63
CA CYS A 298 -9.11 -6.94 4.79
C CYS A 298 -10.41 -6.72 5.57
N ASN A 299 -11.57 -6.86 4.94
CA ASN A 299 -12.86 -6.61 5.59
C ASN A 299 -13.96 -7.57 5.08
N PRO A 300 -13.80 -8.89 5.27
CA PRO A 300 -14.74 -9.85 4.72
C PRO A 300 -16.11 -9.74 5.40
N ALA A 301 -17.17 -9.90 4.61
CA ALA A 301 -18.54 -9.79 5.12
C ALA A 301 -18.82 -10.83 6.24
N PRO A 302 -19.38 -10.41 7.39
CA PRO A 302 -19.48 -11.25 8.59
C PRO A 302 -20.30 -12.53 8.39
N TRP A 303 -21.32 -12.50 7.52
CA TRP A 303 -22.14 -13.68 7.22
C TRP A 303 -21.46 -14.71 6.32
N LYS A 304 -20.35 -14.36 5.63
CA LYS A 304 -19.61 -15.29 4.77
C LYS A 304 -18.46 -15.99 5.48
N THR A 305 -17.91 -15.37 6.51
CA THR A 305 -16.69 -15.86 7.20
C THR A 305 -16.91 -16.28 8.64
N GLY A 306 -18.09 -15.99 9.22
CA GLY A 306 -18.31 -16.10 10.66
C GLY A 306 -17.63 -14.95 11.39
N GLY A 307 -18.33 -14.30 12.33
CA GLY A 307 -17.82 -13.08 13.00
C GLY A 307 -16.43 -13.21 13.64
N SER A 308 -16.02 -14.41 14.03
CA SER A 308 -14.70 -14.72 14.59
C SER A 308 -13.55 -14.53 13.61
N PHE A 309 -13.76 -14.78 12.31
CA PHE A 309 -12.71 -14.62 11.30
C PHE A 309 -12.44 -13.13 11.01
N ARG A 310 -13.48 -12.31 10.92
CA ARG A 310 -13.35 -10.84 10.82
C ARG A 310 -12.64 -10.27 12.05
N ALA A 311 -12.92 -10.81 13.25
CA ALA A 311 -12.25 -10.41 14.47
C ALA A 311 -10.73 -10.70 14.44
N GLN A 312 -10.29 -11.81 13.84
CA GLN A 312 -8.86 -12.12 13.72
C GLN A 312 -8.13 -11.19 12.72
N PHE A 313 -8.73 -10.87 11.58
CA PHE A 313 -8.18 -9.87 10.65
C PHE A 313 -8.14 -8.46 11.25
N SER A 314 -9.12 -8.13 12.09
CA SER A 314 -9.13 -6.89 12.84
C SER A 314 -7.99 -6.76 13.85
N LEU A 315 -7.22 -7.81 14.17
CA LEU A 315 -6.12 -7.69 15.12
C LEU A 315 -4.77 -7.46 14.44
N THR A 316 -4.76 -7.53 13.11
CA THR A 316 -3.54 -7.60 12.30
C THR A 316 -3.41 -6.44 11.31
N ASN A 317 -4.50 -5.76 10.99
CA ASN A 317 -4.50 -4.42 10.38
C ASN A 317 -4.55 -3.34 11.48
N LEU A 318 -3.39 -2.90 11.96
CA LEU A 318 -3.27 -2.00 13.12
C LEU A 318 -3.62 -0.56 12.71
N GLY A 319 -4.03 0.29 13.65
CA GLY A 319 -4.29 1.70 13.38
C GLY A 319 -5.76 2.05 13.11
N THR A 320 -6.00 3.18 12.47
CA THR A 320 -7.35 3.66 12.15
C THR A 320 -7.84 3.08 10.83
N ARG A 321 -9.08 2.60 10.81
CA ARG A 321 -9.74 2.07 9.63
C ARG A 321 -10.93 2.92 9.23
N HIS A 322 -11.03 3.15 7.93
CA HIS A 322 -12.12 3.82 7.27
C HIS A 322 -12.78 2.83 6.31
N ILE A 323 -14.06 2.56 6.54
CA ILE A 323 -14.82 1.60 5.71
C ILE A 323 -15.61 2.37 4.65
N ILE A 324 -15.30 2.11 3.39
CA ILE A 324 -15.91 2.72 2.22
C ILE A 324 -16.93 1.75 1.63
N PRO A 325 -18.19 2.18 1.46
CA PRO A 325 -19.19 1.36 0.78
C PRO A 325 -18.76 1.08 -0.68
N PRO A 326 -18.91 -0.14 -1.19
CA PRO A 326 -18.55 -0.46 -2.57
C PRO A 326 -19.37 0.40 -3.54
N GLN A 327 -18.68 1.10 -4.43
CA GLN A 327 -19.29 1.89 -5.50
C GLN A 327 -19.29 1.10 -6.82
N SER A 328 -20.37 1.23 -7.60
CA SER A 328 -20.59 0.55 -8.90
C SER A 328 -20.78 -0.97 -8.84
N LYS A 329 -21.78 -1.45 -9.61
CA LYS A 329 -22.03 -2.89 -9.81
C LYS A 329 -20.88 -3.54 -10.61
N ALA A 330 -20.23 -2.81 -11.50
CA ALA A 330 -19.15 -3.34 -12.37
C ALA A 330 -17.94 -3.85 -11.57
N TYR A 331 -17.68 -3.27 -10.41
CA TYR A 331 -16.57 -3.64 -9.51
C TYR A 331 -17.05 -4.37 -8.25
N SER A 332 -18.38 -4.60 -8.12
CA SER A 332 -18.99 -5.13 -6.90
C SER A 332 -18.72 -6.61 -6.63
N SER A 333 -18.08 -7.31 -7.58
CA SER A 333 -17.66 -8.70 -7.39
C SER A 333 -16.77 -8.81 -6.15
N TYR A 334 -16.81 -9.97 -5.50
CA TYR A 334 -16.12 -10.14 -4.23
C TYR A 334 -14.61 -9.83 -4.34
N LEU A 335 -13.94 -10.29 -5.39
CA LEU A 335 -12.55 -9.94 -5.66
C LEU A 335 -12.39 -8.53 -6.23
N GLY A 336 -13.37 -8.04 -6.98
CA GLY A 336 -13.36 -6.69 -7.54
C GLY A 336 -13.26 -5.60 -6.48
N ARG A 337 -13.89 -5.81 -5.32
CA ARG A 337 -13.78 -4.91 -4.15
C ARG A 337 -12.34 -4.71 -3.68
N HIS A 338 -11.52 -5.75 -3.81
CA HIS A 338 -10.11 -5.70 -3.47
C HIS A 338 -9.30 -5.11 -4.62
N SER A 339 -9.37 -5.72 -5.79
CA SER A 339 -8.51 -5.37 -6.94
C SER A 339 -8.76 -3.96 -7.48
N TYR A 340 -9.97 -3.42 -7.29
CA TYR A 340 -10.39 -2.10 -7.76
C TYR A 340 -10.67 -1.13 -6.60
N ALA A 341 -9.94 -1.28 -5.48
CA ALA A 341 -10.11 -0.42 -4.30
C ALA A 341 -9.94 1.07 -4.65
N GLU A 342 -8.97 1.41 -5.50
CA GLU A 342 -8.78 2.78 -6.01
C GLU A 342 -10.04 3.31 -6.68
N GLN A 343 -10.63 2.56 -7.61
CA GLN A 343 -11.83 2.99 -8.33
C GLN A 343 -13.03 3.18 -7.39
N HIS A 344 -13.19 2.30 -6.40
CA HIS A 344 -14.22 2.47 -5.38
C HIS A 344 -14.03 3.76 -4.57
N ILE A 345 -12.79 4.10 -4.20
CA ILE A 345 -12.45 5.33 -3.47
C ILE A 345 -12.74 6.56 -4.33
N LEU A 346 -12.27 6.57 -5.59
CA LEU A 346 -12.49 7.71 -6.48
C LEU A 346 -13.97 7.95 -6.75
N LEU A 347 -14.75 6.89 -7.00
CA LEU A 347 -16.21 6.99 -7.16
C LEU A 347 -16.92 7.45 -5.89
N PHE A 348 -16.43 7.03 -4.72
CA PHE A 348 -16.96 7.49 -3.44
C PHE A 348 -16.74 9.00 -3.30
N ILE A 349 -15.50 9.46 -3.52
CA ILE A 349 -15.14 10.87 -3.42
C ILE A 349 -15.92 11.72 -4.43
N ASP A 350 -16.00 11.29 -5.69
CA ASP A 350 -16.80 11.97 -6.72
C ASP A 350 -18.24 12.18 -6.28
N LYS A 351 -18.88 11.14 -5.71
CA LYS A 351 -20.26 11.22 -5.24
C LYS A 351 -20.44 12.24 -4.13
N PHE A 352 -19.46 12.40 -3.24
CA PHE A 352 -19.51 13.40 -2.16
C PHE A 352 -19.27 14.81 -2.71
N LEU A 353 -18.23 15.00 -3.51
CA LEU A 353 -17.94 16.31 -4.12
C LEU A 353 -19.08 16.79 -5.03
N SER A 354 -19.76 15.90 -5.73
CA SER A 354 -20.92 16.26 -6.57
C SER A 354 -22.12 16.75 -5.76
N LYS A 355 -22.33 16.20 -4.56
CA LYS A 355 -23.45 16.57 -3.69
C LYS A 355 -23.27 17.96 -3.09
N ASP A 356 -22.06 18.30 -2.69
CA ASP A 356 -21.76 19.59 -2.06
C ASP A 356 -21.86 20.76 -3.03
N ILE A 357 -21.71 20.53 -4.34
CA ILE A 357 -21.81 21.59 -5.36
C ILE A 357 -23.25 21.75 -5.87
N GLY A 358 -24.20 20.90 -5.44
CA GLY A 358 -25.59 20.96 -5.92
C GLY A 358 -25.74 20.66 -7.41
N ILE A 359 -24.70 20.12 -8.06
CA ILE A 359 -24.72 19.77 -9.47
C ILE A 359 -25.22 18.33 -9.58
N ASN A 360 -26.36 18.17 -10.26
CA ASN A 360 -26.91 16.87 -10.61
C ASN A 360 -26.05 16.25 -11.73
N ILE A 361 -24.91 15.63 -11.36
CA ILE A 361 -24.01 15.01 -12.32
C ILE A 361 -24.64 13.68 -12.78
N GLN A 362 -25.11 13.65 -14.03
CA GLN A 362 -25.42 12.42 -14.75
C GLN A 362 -24.23 11.45 -14.66
N PRO A 363 -24.42 10.15 -14.37
CA PRO A 363 -23.29 9.24 -14.14
C PRO A 363 -22.42 9.10 -15.40
N ILE A 364 -21.21 9.68 -15.36
CA ILE A 364 -20.24 9.62 -16.46
C ILE A 364 -19.39 8.35 -16.32
N LEU A 365 -20.02 7.18 -16.48
CA LEU A 365 -19.33 5.95 -16.86
C LEU A 365 -20.34 5.08 -17.63
N SER A 366 -20.62 5.45 -18.88
CA SER A 366 -21.13 4.48 -19.85
C SER A 366 -19.96 3.54 -20.22
N CYS A 367 -19.80 2.46 -19.45
CA CYS A 367 -19.13 1.29 -20.00
C CYS A 367 -20.04 0.78 -21.12
N ASN A 368 -19.65 1.02 -22.37
CA ASN A 368 -20.23 0.30 -23.50
C ASN A 368 -20.01 -1.20 -23.25
N GLU A 369 -21.11 -1.96 -23.33
CA GLU A 369 -21.18 -3.42 -23.12
C GLU A 369 -20.26 -4.23 -24.05
#